data_AF-A0A936ZU30-F1
#
_entry.id   AF-A0A936ZU30-F1
#
_cell.length_a   1.000
_cell.length_b   1.000
_cell.length_c   1.000
_cell.angle_alpha   90.00
_cell.angle_beta   90.00
_cell.angle_gamma   90.00
#
_symmetry.space_group_name_H-M   'P 1'
#
loop_
_entity.id
_entity.type
_entity.pdbx_description
1 polymer ?
#
loop_
_entity_poly.entity_id
_entity_poly.type
_entity_poly.pdbx_seq_one_letter_code
_entity_poly.pdbx_strand_id
1 'polypeptide(L)' 'MAVLTKVSCPMCGEPEGIRLLWGFPSLDELEAYGRAGGVVIGGYESPTDAADGPPADTECRHCGHRWFSGEWPS' A
#
# COMPACT_ATOMS: atom_id res chain seq x y z
N MET A 1 -16.45 8.22 -2.26
CA MET A 1 -15.10 8.44 -2.80
C MET A 1 -14.13 8.26 -1.64
N ALA A 2 -13.34 7.19 -1.62
CA ALA A 2 -12.35 6.98 -0.57
C ALA A 2 -11.24 8.02 -0.75
N VAL A 3 -11.13 8.95 0.20
CA VAL A 3 -10.00 9.89 0.26
C VAL A 3 -8.87 9.10 0.89
N LEU A 4 -7.82 8.78 0.13
CA LEU A 4 -6.61 8.25 0.72
C LEU A 4 -6.03 9.34 1.61
N THR A 5 -6.06 9.11 2.93
CA THR A 5 -5.47 9.99 3.93
C THR A 5 -3.98 10.15 3.60
N LYS A 6 -3.50 11.39 3.45
CA LYS A 6 -2.06 11.64 3.23
C LYS A 6 -1.31 11.24 4.51
N VAL A 7 -0.69 10.07 4.51
CA VAL A 7 0.13 9.59 5.63
C VAL A 7 1.56 10.08 5.43
N SER A 8 2.08 10.82 6.41
CA SER A 8 3.49 11.22 6.42
C SER A 8 4.39 10.01 6.68
N CYS A 9 5.50 9.94 5.94
CA CYS A 9 6.48 8.88 6.12
C CYS A 9 7.15 8.99 7.51
N PRO A 10 7.16 7.93 8.34
CA PRO A 10 7.82 7.95 9.64
C PRO A 10 9.35 8.02 9.56
N MET A 11 9.93 7.71 8.39
CA MET A 11 11.38 7.72 8.18
C MET A 11 11.90 9.08 7.69
N CYS A 12 11.26 9.70 6.69
CA CYS A 12 11.73 10.97 6.11
C CYS A 12 10.83 12.18 6.36
N GLY A 13 9.62 12.00 6.91
CA GLY A 13 8.68 13.09 7.23
C GLY A 13 7.82 13.59 6.06
N GLU A 14 8.11 13.19 4.82
CA GLU A 14 7.36 13.65 3.63
C GLU A 14 5.90 13.13 3.61
N PRO A 15 4.91 13.97 3.22
CA PRO A 15 3.48 13.63 3.22
C PRO A 15 3.04 12.88 1.95
N GLU A 16 3.89 11.98 1.45
CA GLU A 16 3.70 11.27 0.17
C GLU A 16 3.68 9.74 0.34
N GLY A 17 2.95 9.24 1.34
CA GLY A 17 2.62 7.83 1.45
C GLY A 17 1.62 7.40 0.37
N ILE A 18 1.93 6.31 -0.35
CA ILE A 18 1.01 5.60 -1.25
C ILE A 18 0.68 4.23 -0.72
N ARG A 19 -0.47 3.73 -1.15
CA ARG A 19 -1.02 2.47 -0.67
C ARG A 19 -0.54 1.31 -1.53
N LEU A 20 -0.25 0.20 -0.87
CA LEU A 20 0.19 -1.04 -1.48
C LEU A 20 -0.92 -2.08 -1.38
N LEU A 21 -1.35 -2.60 -2.51
CA LEU A 21 -2.23 -3.76 -2.59
C LEU A 21 -1.40 -4.99 -2.95
N TRP A 22 -1.37 -5.97 -2.06
CA TRP A 22 -0.58 -7.19 -2.27
C TRP A 22 -1.39 -8.27 -2.98
N GLY A 23 -0.70 -9.00 -3.85
CA GLY A 23 -1.18 -10.23 -4.46
C GLY A 23 -1.90 -10.05 -5.78
N PHE A 24 -2.99 -10.81 -5.97
CA PHE A 24 -3.70 -10.92 -7.25
C PHE A 24 -5.12 -10.38 -7.11
N PRO A 25 -5.29 -9.03 -7.07
CA PRO A 25 -6.62 -8.45 -6.93
C PRO A 25 -7.48 -8.75 -8.15
N SER A 26 -8.80 -8.77 -7.95
CA SER A 26 -9.76 -8.76 -9.05
C SER A 26 -9.62 -7.48 -9.89
N LEU A 27 -10.17 -7.50 -11.11
CA LEU A 27 -10.14 -6.33 -12.00
C LEU A 27 -10.79 -5.11 -11.34
N ASP A 28 -11.90 -5.30 -10.63
CA ASP A 28 -12.62 -4.22 -9.95
C ASP A 28 -11.78 -3.60 -8.83
N GLU A 29 -11.08 -4.42 -8.05
CA GLU A 29 -10.16 -3.97 -7.01
C GLU A 29 -8.97 -3.23 -7.61
N LEU A 30 -8.38 -3.76 -8.69
CA LEU A 30 -7.28 -3.11 -9.42
C LEU A 30 -7.69 -1.72 -9.94
N GLU A 31 -8.87 -1.60 -10.55
CA GLU A 31 -9.38 -0.32 -11.04
C GLU A 31 -9.66 0.67 -9.90
N ALA A 32 -10.29 0.21 -8.82
CA ALA A 32 -10.57 1.05 -7.65
C ALA A 32 -9.28 1.57 -7.01
N TYR A 33 -8.28 0.70 -6.84
CA TYR A 33 -7.00 1.05 -6.23
C TYR A 33 -6.15 1.96 -7.13
N GLY A 34 -6.15 1.68 -8.45
CA GLY A 34 -5.48 2.51 -9.44
C GLY A 34 -6.06 3.92 -9.52
N ARG A 35 -7.39 4.06 -9.48
CA ARG A 35 -8.06 5.38 -9.40
C ARG A 35 -7.74 6.14 -8.13
N ALA A 36 -7.50 5.43 -7.02
CA ALA A 36 -7.07 6.03 -5.77
C ALA A 36 -5.59 6.48 -5.80
N GLY A 37 -4.80 6.04 -6.79
CA GLY A 37 -3.37 6.35 -6.90
C GLY A 37 -2.46 5.39 -6.12
N GLY A 38 -2.99 4.24 -5.73
CA GLY A 38 -2.23 3.15 -5.11
C GLY A 38 -1.49 2.30 -6.15
N VAL A 39 -0.65 1.39 -5.65
CA VAL A 39 0.18 0.49 -6.45
C VAL A 39 -0.15 -0.95 -6.07
N VAL A 40 -0.19 -1.84 -7.06
CA VAL A 40 -0.35 -3.28 -6.84
C VAL A 40 1.02 -3.94 -6.89
N ILE A 41 1.36 -4.65 -5.81
CA ILE A 41 2.54 -5.49 -5.72
C ILE A 41 2.08 -6.94 -5.92
N GLY A 42 2.23 -7.43 -7.15
CA GLY A 42 1.97 -8.83 -7.48
C GLY A 42 3.09 -9.76 -7.02
N GLY A 43 2.85 -11.08 -7.11
CA GLY A 43 3.87 -12.11 -6.87
C GLY A 43 3.78 -12.83 -5.53
N TYR A 44 2.82 -12.50 -4.68
CA TYR A 44 2.56 -13.18 -3.40
C TYR A 44 1.08 -13.53 -3.29
N GLU A 45 0.74 -14.77 -2.95
CA GLU A 45 -0.66 -15.22 -2.84
C GLU A 45 -1.35 -14.73 -1.56
N SER A 46 -0.57 -14.52 -0.48
CA SER A 46 -1.03 -13.90 0.75
C SER A 46 0.02 -12.93 1.31
N PRO A 47 -0.42 -11.88 2.04
CA PRO A 47 0.50 -11.02 2.78
C PRO A 47 1.34 -11.74 3.84
N THR A 48 0.94 -12.95 4.25
CA THR A 48 1.68 -13.82 5.16
C THR A 48 2.83 -14.58 4.51
N ASP A 49 2.88 -14.62 3.17
CA ASP A 49 3.94 -15.32 2.42
C ASP A 49 5.14 -14.42 2.11
N ALA A 50 5.04 -13.13 2.47
CA ALA A 50 6.20 -12.25 2.51
C ALA A 50 7.16 -12.74 3.61
N ALA A 51 8.27 -13.33 3.19
CA ALA A 51 9.34 -13.80 4.09
C ALA A 51 9.91 -12.70 5.02
N ASP A 52 9.59 -11.42 4.76
CA ASP A 52 10.17 -10.23 5.39
C ASP A 52 9.26 -9.55 6.43
N GLY A 53 8.19 -10.21 6.89
CA GLY A 53 7.33 -9.71 7.98
C GLY A 53 5.94 -9.24 7.51
N PRO A 54 5.14 -8.59 8.38
CA PRO A 54 3.78 -8.19 8.04
C PRO A 54 3.81 -7.29 6.80
N PRO A 55 2.85 -7.47 5.87
CA PRO A 55 2.81 -6.69 4.63
C PRO A 55 2.75 -5.21 4.97
N ALA A 56 3.75 -4.44 4.53
CA ALA A 56 3.60 -2.99 4.53
C ALA A 56 2.41 -2.63 3.63
N ASP A 57 1.43 -1.91 4.14
CA ASP A 57 0.28 -1.43 3.36
C ASP A 57 0.55 -0.07 2.70
N THR A 58 1.71 0.53 3.01
CA THR A 58 2.07 1.88 2.60
C THR A 58 3.56 1.98 2.24
N GLU A 59 3.87 2.73 1.19
CA GLU A 59 5.23 3.07 0.73
C GLU A 59 5.38 4.58 0.55
N CYS A 60 6.52 5.15 0.93
CA CYS A 60 6.83 6.55 0.68
C CYS A 60 7.36 6.71 -0.75
N ARG A 61 6.73 7.59 -1.55
CA ARG A 61 7.22 7.91 -2.90
C ARG A 61 8.59 8.59 -2.92
N HIS A 62 8.97 9.24 -1.83
CA HIS A 62 10.22 9.98 -1.75
C HIS A 62 11.42 9.10 -1.38
N CYS A 63 11.33 8.35 -0.28
CA CYS A 63 12.46 7.56 0.25
C CYS A 63 12.31 6.04 0.08
N GLY A 64 11.16 5.55 -0.43
CA GLY A 64 10.89 4.12 -0.59
C GLY A 64 10.68 3.36 0.71
N HIS A 65 10.63 4.03 1.87
CA HIS A 65 10.32 3.38 3.13
C HIS A 65 8.94 2.74 3.08
N ARG A 66 8.84 1.48 3.54
CA ARG A 66 7.60 0.72 3.62
C ARG A 66 7.21 0.53 5.09
N TRP A 67 5.95 0.77 5.42
CA TRP A 67 5.44 0.59 6.78
C TRP A 67 3.98 0.14 6.77
N PHE A 68 3.51 -0.29 7.94
CA PHE A 68 2.10 -0.62 8.19
C PHE A 68 1.41 0.59 8.82
N SER A 69 0.43 1.16 8.12
CA SER A 69 -0.35 2.32 8.57
C SER A 69 -1.54 1.93 9.45
N GLY A 70 -1.95 0.66 9.45
CA GLY A 70 -3.11 0.18 10.22
C GLY A 70 -4.46 0.36 9.52
N GLU A 71 -4.49 0.93 8.34
CA GLU A 71 -5.71 1.11 7.55
C GLU A 71 -5.79 0.01 6.49
N TRP A 72 -6.11 -1.23 6.86
CA TRP A 72 -6.48 -2.21 5.85
C TRP A 72 -7.86 -1.86 5.27
N PRO A 73 -8.06 -1.83 3.94
CA PRO A 73 -9.41 -1.76 3.40
C PRO A 73 -10.11 -3.08 3.76
N SER A 74 -11.11 -3.00 4.63
CA SER A 74 -12.07 -4.06 4.92
C SER A 74 -12.98 -4.34 3.73
#